data_AF-A0A8C9CL28-F1
#
_entry.id   AF-A0A8C9CL28-F1
#
_cell.length_a   1.000
_cell.length_b   1.000
_cell.length_c   1.000
_cell.angle_alpha   90.00
_cell.angle_beta   90.00
_cell.angle_gamma   90.00
#
_symmetry.space_group_name_H-M   'P 1'
#
loop_
_entity.id
_entity.type
_entity.pdbx_description
1 polymer ?
#
loop_
_entity_poly.entity_id
_entity_poly.type
_entity_poly.pdbx_seq_one_letter_code
_entity_poly.pdbx_strand_id
1 'polypeptide(L)'
;MKRNDIIDFKALEKELQAALTADEKYKRENAAKLRAVEQRVASYEEFRGIVLASHLKPLEQKDKIGGKRTVPWNCHAVQGRPSQDETTEISPSSWRSSV
;
A
#
# COMPACT_ATOMS: atom_id res chain seq x y z
N MET A 1 49.79 10.41 -31.87
CA MET A 1 49.68 9.41 -30.79
C MET A 1 48.64 9.88 -29.80
N LYS A 2 47.57 9.10 -29.58
CA LYS A 2 46.51 9.41 -28.61
C LYS A 2 47.15 9.40 -27.21
N ARG A 3 47.06 10.52 -26.50
CA ARG A 3 47.54 10.62 -25.11
C ARG A 3 46.61 9.76 -24.28
N ASN A 4 47.19 8.81 -23.56
CA ASN A 4 46.49 7.87 -22.69
C ASN A 4 45.43 8.60 -21.87
N ASP A 5 44.18 8.23 -22.12
CA ASP A 5 43.02 8.59 -21.35
C ASP A 5 43.26 8.14 -19.91
N ILE A 6 43.69 9.06 -19.04
CA ILE A 6 43.74 8.81 -17.61
C ILE A 6 42.28 8.65 -17.19
N ILE A 7 41.87 7.40 -17.00
CA ILE A 7 40.52 7.06 -16.56
C ILE A 7 40.31 7.69 -15.19
N ASP A 8 39.34 8.61 -15.10
CA ASP A 8 38.92 9.16 -13.82
C ASP A 8 38.02 8.14 -13.11
N PHE A 9 38.61 7.35 -12.22
CA PHE A 9 37.90 6.37 -11.42
C PHE A 9 36.79 6.98 -10.56
N LYS A 10 36.92 8.25 -10.12
CA LYS A 10 35.89 8.92 -9.32
C LYS A 10 34.67 9.28 -10.18
N ALA A 11 34.91 9.74 -11.40
CA ALA A 11 33.83 9.98 -12.36
C ALA A 11 33.09 8.67 -12.68
N LEU A 12 33.84 7.59 -12.93
CA LEU A 12 33.28 6.28 -13.25
C LEU A 12 32.47 5.69 -12.08
N GLU A 13 32.95 5.83 -10.84
CA GLU A 13 32.21 5.40 -9.66
C GLU A 13 30.89 6.18 -9.49
N LYS A 14 30.92 7.50 -9.72
CA LYS A 14 29.71 8.32 -9.68
C LYS A 14 28.69 7.91 -10.74
N GLU A 15 29.14 7.63 -11.96
CA GLU A 15 28.29 7.12 -13.03
C GLU A 15 27.67 5.77 -12.67
N LEU A 16 28.46 4.86 -12.08
CA LEU A 16 27.97 3.57 -11.61
C LEU A 16 26.88 3.74 -10.54
N GLN A 17 27.12 4.57 -9.53
CA GLN A 17 26.14 4.82 -8.47
C GLN A 17 24.85 5.45 -9.01
N ALA A 18 24.96 6.36 -9.98
CA ALA A 18 23.82 6.96 -10.65
C ALA A 18 23.00 5.91 -11.43
N ALA A 19 23.68 5.02 -12.17
CA ALA A 19 23.04 3.95 -12.92
C ALA A 19 22.31 2.97 -12.00
N LEU A 20 22.95 2.53 -10.90
CA LEU A 20 22.32 1.65 -9.91
C LEU A 20 21.07 2.29 -9.29
N THR A 21 21.16 3.56 -8.90
CA THR A 21 20.03 4.29 -8.32
C THR A 21 18.87 4.42 -9.30
N ALA A 22 19.17 4.66 -10.59
CA ALA A 22 18.17 4.74 -11.64
C ALA A 22 17.46 3.39 -11.87
N ASP A 23 18.23 2.29 -11.90
CA ASP A 23 17.70 0.95 -12.04
C ASP A 23 16.80 0.55 -10.87
N GLU A 24 17.23 0.86 -9.64
CA GLU A 24 16.41 0.62 -8.46
C GLU A 24 15.10 1.39 -8.50
N LYS A 25 15.14 2.67 -8.90
CA LYS A 25 13.94 3.49 -9.08
C LYS A 25 13.02 2.86 -10.12
N TYR A 26 13.54 2.49 -11.28
CA TYR A 26 12.77 1.85 -12.34
C TYR A 26 12.09 0.56 -11.86
N LYS A 27 12.82 -0.30 -11.15
CA LYS A 27 12.29 -1.55 -10.59
C LYS A 27 11.13 -1.28 -9.62
N ARG A 28 11.27 -0.30 -8.71
CA ARG A 28 10.22 0.08 -7.75
C ARG A 28 8.97 0.61 -8.44
N GLU A 29 9.14 1.52 -9.40
CA GLU A 29 8.03 2.10 -10.16
C GLU A 29 7.32 1.03 -10.99
N ASN A 30 8.06 0.16 -11.68
CA ASN A 30 7.47 -0.90 -12.48
C ASN A 30 6.71 -1.92 -11.62
N ALA A 31 7.25 -2.28 -10.45
CA ALA A 31 6.54 -3.11 -9.48
C ALA A 31 5.23 -2.44 -9.03
N ALA A 32 5.22 -1.12 -8.81
CA ALA A 32 4.01 -0.38 -8.47
C ALA A 32 3.00 -0.37 -9.64
N LYS A 33 3.46 -0.19 -10.88
CA LYS A 33 2.62 -0.29 -12.08
C LYS A 33 1.93 -1.64 -12.18
N LEU A 34 2.70 -2.73 -12.05
CA LEU A 34 2.16 -4.10 -12.11
C LEU A 34 1.14 -4.35 -11.00
N ARG A 35 1.43 -3.94 -9.76
CA ARG A 35 0.47 -4.05 -8.64
C ARG A 35 -0.82 -3.27 -8.90
N ALA A 36 -0.73 -2.04 -9.39
CA ALA A 36 -1.92 -1.23 -9.67
C ALA A 36 -2.79 -1.84 -10.78
N VAL A 37 -2.16 -2.44 -11.80
CA VAL A 37 -2.88 -3.18 -12.86
C VAL A 37 -3.55 -4.44 -12.29
N GLU A 38 -2.82 -5.20 -11.46
CA GLU A 38 -3.34 -6.42 -10.82
C GLU A 38 -4.52 -6.11 -9.89
N GLN A 39 -4.47 -4.99 -9.17
CA GLN A 39 -5.55 -4.49 -8.31
C GLN A 39 -6.74 -3.92 -9.10
N ARG A 40 -6.65 -3.80 -10.43
CA ARG A 40 -7.69 -3.25 -11.31
C ARG A 40 -8.20 -1.89 -10.86
N VAL A 41 -7.28 -0.98 -10.59
CA VAL A 41 -7.57 0.40 -10.17
C VAL A 41 -8.51 1.08 -11.17
N ALA A 42 -9.52 1.80 -10.67
CA ALA A 42 -10.65 2.29 -11.47
C ALA A 42 -10.31 3.55 -12.29
N SER A 43 -9.38 4.38 -11.82
CA SER A 43 -9.01 5.63 -12.47
C SER A 43 -7.52 5.77 -12.75
N TYR A 44 -7.18 6.55 -13.77
CA TYR A 44 -5.78 6.86 -14.07
C TYR A 44 -5.11 7.68 -12.96
N GLU A 45 -5.85 8.58 -12.30
CA GLU A 45 -5.30 9.39 -11.21
C GLU A 45 -4.88 8.54 -10.01
N GLU A 46 -5.66 7.51 -9.65
CA GLU A 46 -5.26 6.54 -8.63
C GLU A 46 -4.04 5.73 -9.06
N PHE A 47 -4.01 5.26 -10.32
CA PHE A 47 -2.85 4.55 -10.87
C PHE A 47 -1.59 5.43 -10.79
N ARG A 48 -1.70 6.68 -11.22
CA ARG A 48 -0.61 7.67 -11.18
C ARG A 48 -0.15 7.91 -9.75
N GLY A 49 -1.09 8.06 -8.82
CA GLY A 49 -0.80 8.21 -7.39
C GLY A 49 0.01 7.05 -6.83
N ILE A 50 -0.39 5.81 -7.12
CA ILE A 50 0.31 4.59 -6.67
C ILE A 50 1.74 4.54 -7.21
N VAL A 51 1.94 4.85 -8.49
CA VAL A 51 3.27 4.82 -9.12
C VAL A 51 4.19 5.91 -8.55
N LEU A 52 3.68 7.13 -8.40
CA LEU A 52 4.44 8.24 -7.81
C LEU A 52 4.81 7.96 -6.35
N ALA A 53 3.90 7.35 -5.59
CA ALA A 53 4.09 6.97 -4.20
C ALA A 53 4.95 5.68 -4.01
N SER A 54 5.48 5.08 -5.08
CA SER A 54 6.25 3.82 -5.02
C SER A 54 7.50 3.86 -4.13
N HIS A 55 8.03 5.04 -3.84
CA HIS A 55 9.20 5.25 -2.99
C HIS A 55 8.85 5.34 -1.50
N LEU A 56 7.56 5.40 -1.14
CA LEU A 56 7.12 5.46 0.26
C LEU A 56 7.30 4.10 0.94
N LYS A 57 7.77 4.15 2.19
CA LYS A 57 7.87 2.97 3.05
C LYS A 57 6.53 2.73 3.76
N PRO A 58 6.16 1.47 4.02
CA PRO A 58 5.04 1.17 4.91
C PRO A 58 5.24 1.85 6.26
N LEU A 59 4.14 2.36 6.84
CA LEU A 59 4.19 2.99 8.16
C LEU A 59 4.58 1.96 9.22
N GLU A 60 5.61 2.28 10.01
CA GLU A 60 6.00 1.45 11.15
C GLU A 60 5.09 1.72 12.36
N GLN A 61 5.11 0.82 13.36
CA GLN A 61 4.28 1.00 14.56
C GLN A 61 4.57 2.31 15.30
N LYS A 62 5.82 2.78 15.23
CA LYS A 62 6.27 4.06 15.79
C LYS A 62 5.79 5.29 15.01
N ASP A 63 5.43 5.11 13.73
CA ASP A 63 4.95 6.19 12.86
C ASP A 63 3.43 6.40 12.97
N LYS A 64 2.74 5.53 13.72
CA LYS A 64 1.29 5.65 13.95
C LYS A 64 1.01 6.87 14.80
N ILE A 65 0.47 7.91 14.17
CA ILE A 65 -0.07 9.10 14.83
C ILE A 65 -1.37 8.70 15.51
N GLY A 66 -1.24 8.14 16.70
CA GLY A 66 -2.35 7.72 17.54
C GLY A 66 -1.77 7.17 18.82
N GLY A 67 -1.89 7.92 19.91
CA GLY A 67 -1.65 7.39 21.25
C GLY A 67 -2.56 6.17 21.53
N LYS A 68 -2.44 5.57 22.72
CA LYS A 68 -3.31 4.45 23.14
C LYS A 68 -4.76 4.77 22.75
N ARG A 69 -5.29 4.06 21.76
CA ARG A 69 -6.70 4.17 21.37
C ARG A 69 -7.48 3.62 22.56
N THR A 70 -7.99 4.52 23.40
CA THR A 70 -8.84 4.16 24.55
C THR A 70 -10.17 3.56 24.08
N VAL A 71 -10.53 3.80 22.82
CA VAL A 71 -11.79 3.31 22.24
C VAL A 71 -11.53 2.05 21.44
N PRO A 72 -12.22 0.94 21.75
CA PRO A 72 -12.22 -0.26 20.93
C PRO A 72 -12.67 0.08 19.50
N TRP A 73 -11.92 -0.37 18.49
CA TRP A 73 -12.30 -0.22 17.08
C TRP A 73 -13.65 -0.88 16.76
N ASN A 74 -14.07 -1.83 17.62
CA ASN A 74 -15.37 -2.45 17.59
C ASN A 74 -16.06 -2.26 18.94
N CYS A 75 -17.06 -1.38 19.01
CA CYS A 75 -17.85 -1.13 20.21
C CYS A 75 -18.66 -2.36 20.67
N HIS A 76 -18.94 -3.31 19.76
CA HIS A 76 -19.65 -4.55 20.08
C HIS A 76 -18.74 -5.64 20.64
N ALA A 77 -17.41 -5.51 20.50
CA ALA A 77 -16.46 -6.50 21.00
C ALA A 77 -16.22 -6.40 22.53
N VAL A 78 -16.70 -5.33 23.18
CA VAL A 78 -16.48 -5.07 24.62
C VAL A 78 -17.73 -5.31 25.46
N GLN A 79 -18.84 -5.73 24.85
CA GLN A 79 -19.99 -6.17 25.63
C GLN A 79 -19.70 -7.53 26.23
N GLY A 80 -19.29 -7.54 27.50
CA GLY A 80 -19.48 -8.68 28.37
C GLY A 80 -20.93 -9.14 28.23
N ARG A 81 -21.09 -10.39 27.79
CA ARG A 81 -22.30 -11.21 27.72
C ARG A 81 -23.60 -10.44 28.08
N PRO A 82 -24.45 -10.05 27.11
CA PRO A 82 -25.83 -9.74 27.46
C PRO A 82 -26.43 -11.01 28.09
N SER A 83 -26.91 -10.86 29.33
CA SER A 83 -27.87 -11.79 29.90
C SER A 83 -29.00 -11.95 28.87
N GLN A 84 -29.41 -13.19 28.65
CA GLN A 84 -30.41 -13.61 27.66
C GLN A 84 -31.63 -12.67 27.68
N ASP A 85 -32.10 -12.23 26.52
CA ASP A 85 -33.45 -12.66 26.09
C ASP A 85 -33.74 -12.39 24.61
N GLU A 86 -34.58 -13.27 24.07
CA GLU A 86 -35.29 -13.27 22.79
C GLU A 86 -34.52 -13.37 21.47
N THR A 87 -34.35 -14.63 21.04
CA THR A 87 -34.30 -15.04 19.63
C THR A 87 -35.51 -14.50 18.87
N THR A 88 -35.37 -13.39 18.16
CA THR A 88 -36.23 -13.11 17.00
C THR A 88 -35.52 -13.63 15.76
N GLU A 89 -35.87 -14.87 15.42
CA GLU A 89 -35.46 -15.57 14.21
C GLU A 89 -36.00 -14.80 12.99
N ILE A 90 -35.15 -14.05 12.29
CA ILE A 90 -35.52 -13.44 11.01
C ILE A 90 -35.45 -14.55 9.95
N SER A 91 -36.59 -15.17 9.69
CA SER A 91 -36.77 -16.16 8.64
C SER A 91 -36.61 -15.50 7.25
N PRO A 92 -35.79 -16.04 6.33
CA PRO A 92 -35.51 -15.43 5.03
C PRO A 92 -36.64 -15.60 3.99
N SER A 93 -37.82 -16.07 4.39
CA SER A 93 -38.93 -16.40 3.49
C SER A 93 -39.80 -15.20 3.06
N SER A 94 -39.58 -13.99 3.60
CA SER A 94 -40.46 -12.83 3.35
C SER A 94 -40.27 -12.13 1.98
N TRP A 95 -39.24 -12.48 1.20
CA TRP A 95 -38.92 -11.76 -0.05
C TRP A 95 -39.36 -12.46 -1.33
N ARG A 96 -40.13 -13.55 -1.26
CA ARG A 96 -40.68 -14.20 -2.46
C ARG A 96 -42.18 -13.97 -2.59
N SER A 97 -42.49 -13.22 -3.65
CA SER A 97 -43.75 -13.22 -4.40
C SER A 97 -44.80 -12.19 -3.96
N SER A 98 -44.64 -10.97 -4.47
CA SER A 98 -45.77 -10.22 -5.03
C SER A 98 -45.71 -10.34 -6.56
N VAL A 99 -46.55 -11.21 -7.11
CA VAL A 99 -47.07 -11.21 -8.48
C VAL A 99 -48.55 -11.56 -8.37
#